data_AF-A0A2A6RK56-F1
#
_entry.id   AF-A0A2A6RK56-F1
#
_cell.length_a   1.000
_cell.length_b   1.000
_cell.length_c   1.000
_cell.angle_alpha   90.00
_cell.angle_beta   90.00
_cell.angle_gamma   90.00
#
_symmetry.space_group_name_H-M   'P 1'
#
loop_
_entity.id
_entity.type
_entity.pdbx_description
1 polymer ?
#
loop_
_entity_poly.entity_id
_entity_poly.type
_entity_poly.pdbx_seq_one_letter_code
_entity_poly.pdbx_strand_id
1 'polypeptide(L)' 'MQAALRLITEVQPGGKIEVIDAQLPDGVPVEVIVLLPSTPAVPRRSILAVLADAPGHLAFQTAEEVDAYLKRERDAWER' A
#
# COMPACT_ATOMS: atom_id res chain seq x y z
N MET A 1 3.30 -11.03 38.26
CA MET A 1 2.88 -9.92 37.40
C MET A 1 4.08 -9.56 36.53
N GLN A 2 3.96 -9.67 35.21
CA GLN A 2 5.00 -9.24 34.28
C GLN A 2 4.74 -7.77 33.97
N ALA A 3 5.67 -6.89 34.34
CA ALA A 3 5.57 -5.46 34.02
C ALA A 3 6.10 -5.24 32.60
N ALA A 4 5.27 -4.65 31.73
CA ALA A 4 5.65 -4.32 30.36
C ALA A 4 5.66 -2.81 30.18
N LEU A 5 6.79 -2.27 29.70
CA LEU A 5 6.95 -0.86 29.39
C LEU A 5 6.83 -0.68 27.87
N ARG A 6 5.91 0.18 27.42
CA ARG A 6 5.75 0.49 25.99
C ARG A 6 6.39 1.85 25.68
N LEU A 7 7.45 1.82 24.88
CA LEU A 7 8.15 3.02 24.41
C LEU A 7 8.04 3.11 22.88
N ILE A 8 7.97 4.34 22.37
CA ILE A 8 8.02 4.63 20.94
C ILE A 8 9.36 5.32 20.68
N THR A 9 10.10 4.80 19.70
CA THR A 9 11.41 5.34 19.30
C THR A 9 11.58 5.18 17.80
N GLU A 10 12.59 5.83 17.23
CA GLU A 10 12.89 5.81 15.81
C GLU A 10 14.07 4.88 15.51
N VAL A 11 14.06 4.33 14.30
CA VAL A 11 15.17 3.53 13.78
C VAL A 11 16.25 4.48 13.25
N GLN A 12 17.40 4.48 13.90
CA GLN A 12 18.58 5.27 13.52
C GLN A 12 19.31 4.65 12.31
N PRO A 13 20.23 5.38 11.66
CA PRO A 13 21.06 4.84 10.59
C PRO A 13 21.71 3.50 10.94
N GLY A 14 21.71 2.57 9.98
CA GLY A 14 22.22 1.21 10.20
C GLY A 14 21.25 0.29 10.95
N GLY A 15 20.00 0.69 11.16
CA GLY A 15 18.99 -0.14 11.83
C GLY A 15 19.12 -0.16 13.35
N LYS A 16 19.88 0.78 13.94
CA LYS A 16 20.07 0.89 15.38
C LYS A 16 18.79 1.41 16.05
N ILE A 17 18.40 0.78 17.16
CA ILE A 17 17.34 1.25 18.06
C ILE A 17 18.00 1.50 19.42
N GLU A 18 17.78 2.68 20.00
CA GLU A 18 18.33 3.08 21.30
C GLU A 18 17.19 3.40 22.27
N VAL A 19 17.25 2.81 23.46
CA VAL A 19 16.28 2.99 24.54
C VAL A 19 17.05 3.41 25.79
N ILE A 20 16.78 4.62 26.26
CA ILE A 20 17.37 5.16 27.50
C ILE A 20 16.20 5.47 28.44
N ASP A 21 16.09 4.71 29.51
CA ASP A 21 15.04 4.89 30.51
C ASP A 21 15.62 4.66 31.92
N ALA A 22 15.53 5.69 32.77
CA ALA A 22 16.08 5.67 34.12
C ALA A 22 15.34 4.73 35.09
N GLN A 23 14.19 4.18 34.69
CA GLN A 23 13.40 3.23 35.47
C GLN A 23 13.82 1.77 35.21
N LEU A 24 14.68 1.51 34.22
CA LEU A 24 15.18 0.17 33.94
C LEU A 24 16.32 -0.19 34.91
N PRO A 25 16.18 -1.27 35.69
CA PRO A 25 17.21 -1.71 36.62
C PRO A 25 18.39 -2.38 35.91
N ASP A 26 19.60 -2.09 36.38
CA ASP A 26 20.84 -2.66 35.86
C ASP A 26 20.89 -4.19 36.03
N GLY A 27 21.43 -4.88 35.02
CA GLY A 27 21.69 -6.32 35.07
C GLY A 27 20.47 -7.23 34.92
N VAL A 28 19.28 -6.66 34.71
CA VAL A 28 18.05 -7.45 34.51
C VAL A 28 17.89 -7.82 33.02
N PRO A 29 17.65 -9.10 32.69
CA PRO A 29 17.37 -9.49 31.32
C PRO A 29 16.01 -8.93 30.87
N VAL A 30 15.97 -8.38 29.66
CA VAL A 30 14.75 -7.82 29.04
C VAL A 30 14.46 -8.49 27.71
N GLU A 31 13.18 -8.56 27.37
CA GLU A 31 12.69 -8.99 26.05
C GLU A 31 12.28 -7.75 25.25
N VAL A 32 12.69 -7.67 23.98
CA VAL A 32 12.40 -6.54 23.10
C VAL A 32 11.48 -6.99 21.97
N ILE A 33 10.32 -6.34 21.84
CA ILE A 33 9.38 -6.54 20.74
C ILE A 33 9.36 -5.28 19.88
N VAL A 34 9.78 -5.40 18.62
CA VAL A 34 9.79 -4.29 17.66
C VAL A 34 8.57 -4.37 16.76
N LEU A 35 7.70 -3.37 16.86
CA LEU A 35 6.53 -3.22 15.99
C LEU A 35 6.85 -2.16 14.94
N LEU A 36 7.12 -2.60 13.71
CA LEU A 36 7.25 -1.66 12.60
C LEU A 36 5.86 -1.12 12.25
N PRO A 37 5.72 0.19 11.99
CA PRO A 37 4.47 0.69 11.43
C PRO A 37 4.22 -0.08 10.13
N SER A 38 2.99 -0.58 9.96
CA SER A 38 2.56 -1.10 8.67
C SER A 38 2.89 -0.05 7.63
N THR A 39 3.70 -0.43 6.63
CA THR A 39 4.06 0.44 5.49
C THR A 39 2.81 1.21 5.11
N PRO A 40 2.83 2.55 5.01
CA PRO A 40 1.66 3.28 4.59
C PRO A 40 1.20 2.60 3.32
N ALA A 41 -0.01 2.02 3.35
CA ALA A 41 -0.54 1.30 2.22
C ALA A 41 -0.34 2.24 1.03
N VAL A 42 0.40 1.78 0.01
CA VAL A 42 0.63 2.56 -1.22
C VAL A 42 -0.68 3.26 -1.51
N PRO A 43 -0.70 4.61 -1.56
CA PRO A 43 -1.95 5.35 -1.53
C PRO A 43 -2.88 4.76 -2.58
N ARG A 44 -3.93 4.10 -2.11
CA ARG A 44 -4.85 3.38 -2.99
C ARG A 44 -5.54 4.44 -3.82
N ARG A 45 -5.17 4.51 -5.09
CA ARG A 45 -5.83 5.42 -6.02
C ARG A 45 -7.28 4.96 -6.20
N SER A 46 -8.23 5.87 -6.06
CA SER A 46 -9.63 5.59 -6.37
C SER A 46 -9.74 5.16 -7.84
N ILE A 47 -10.53 4.13 -8.12
CA ILE A 47 -10.82 3.71 -9.49
C ILE A 47 -11.45 4.85 -10.30
N LEU A 48 -12.25 5.71 -9.66
CA LEU A 48 -12.81 6.91 -10.30
C LEU A 48 -11.71 7.90 -10.71
N ALA A 49 -10.68 8.06 -9.88
CA ALA A 49 -9.54 8.90 -10.21
C ALA A 49 -8.72 8.31 -11.37
N VAL A 50 -8.59 6.99 -11.46
CA VAL A 50 -7.95 6.33 -12.61
C VAL A 50 -8.75 6.55 -13.89
N LEU A 51 -10.08 6.37 -13.82
CA LEU A 51 -10.96 6.57 -14.97
C LEU A 51 -11.00 8.03 -15.45
N ALA A 52 -10.86 9.00 -14.54
CA ALA A 52 -10.79 10.41 -14.89
C ALA A 52 -9.56 10.78 -15.75
N ASP A 53 -8.45 10.03 -15.61
CA ASP A 53 -7.24 10.21 -16.41
C ASP A 53 -7.28 9.43 -17.73
N ALA A 54 -8.27 8.56 -17.92
CA ALA A 54 -8.31 7.66 -19.06
C ALA A 54 -8.62 8.32 -20.43
N PRO A 55 -9.40 9.42 -20.54
CA PRO A 55 -9.68 10.07 -21.82
C PRO A 55 -8.39 10.40 -22.60
N GLY A 56 -8.35 10.10 -23.89
CA GLY A 56 -7.14 10.22 -24.72
C GLY A 56 -6.21 9.01 -24.70
N HIS A 57 -6.38 8.08 -23.75
CA HIS A 57 -5.67 6.80 -23.68
C HIS A 57 -6.56 5.58 -23.97
N LEU A 58 -7.86 5.80 -24.17
CA LEU A 58 -8.81 4.73 -24.49
C LEU A 58 -8.64 4.25 -25.94
N ALA A 59 -8.77 2.94 -26.16
CA ALA A 59 -8.76 2.34 -27.50
C ALA A 59 -9.94 2.78 -28.36
N PHE A 60 -11.06 3.13 -27.72
CA PHE A 60 -12.26 3.67 -28.33
C PHE A 60 -12.73 4.87 -27.51
N GLN A 61 -13.14 5.94 -28.18
CA GLN A 61 -13.54 7.19 -27.52
C GLN A 61 -15.03 7.20 -27.18
N THR A 62 -15.83 6.39 -27.86
CA THR A 62 -17.28 6.31 -27.63
C THR A 62 -17.78 4.87 -27.54
N ALA A 63 -18.96 4.68 -26.96
CA ALA A 63 -19.60 3.36 -26.88
C ALA A 63 -19.99 2.84 -28.27
N GLU A 64 -20.42 3.74 -29.15
CA GLU A 64 -20.82 3.42 -30.52
C GLU A 64 -19.65 2.86 -31.35
N GLU A 65 -18.44 3.37 -31.13
CA GLU A 65 -17.22 2.84 -31.77
C GLU A 65 -16.94 1.40 -31.33
N VAL A 66 -17.11 1.11 -30.03
CA VAL A 66 -16.98 -0.24 -29.47
C VAL A 66 -18.01 -1.17 -30.10
N ASP A 67 -19.28 -0.75 -30.14
CA ASP A 67 -20.36 -1.55 -30.69
C ASP A 67 -20.15 -1.85 -32.18
N ALA A 68 -19.74 -0.84 -32.96
CA ALA A 68 -19.43 -1.02 -34.37
C ALA A 68 -18.26 -1.98 -34.59
N TYR A 69 -17.20 -1.88 -33.77
CA TYR A 69 -16.07 -2.82 -33.82
C TYR A 69 -16.53 -4.25 -33.52
N LEU A 70 -17.23 -4.46 -32.42
CA LEU A 70 -17.72 -5.78 -32.02
C LEU A 70 -18.68 -6.40 -33.03
N LYS A 71 -19.52 -5.58 -33.68
CA LYS A 71 -20.41 -6.05 -34.74
C LYS A 71 -19.62 -6.57 -35.94
N ARG A 72 -18.61 -5.82 -36.41
CA ARG A 72 -17.77 -6.25 -37.54
C ARG A 72 -17.04 -7.55 -37.26
N GLU A 73 -16.49 -7.72 -36.06
CA GLU A 73 -15.81 -8.95 -35.65
C GLU A 73 -16.76 -10.16 -35.71
N ARG A 74 -17.98 -10.02 -35.17
CA ARG A 74 -19.00 -11.10 -35.21
C ARG A 74 -19.42 -11.44 -36.64
N ASP A 75 -19.72 -10.42 -37.45
CA ASP A 75 -20.12 -10.61 -38.85
C ASP A 75 -18.99 -11.25 -39.70
N ALA A 76 -17.73 -11.16 -39.27
CA ALA A 76 -16.61 -11.83 -39.92
C ALA A 76 -16.48 -13.32 -39.58
N TRP A 77 -17.04 -13.77 -38.46
CA TRP A 77 -16.99 -15.17 -38.01
C TRP A 77 -18.18 -16.00 -38.51
N GLU A 78 -19.29 -15.35 -38.81
CA GLU A 78 -20.51 -15.98 -39.38
C GLU A 78 -20.45 -16.08 -40.93
N ARG A 79 -19.27 -15.90 -41.53
CA ARG A 79 -18.99 -16.06 -42.97
C ARG A 79 -18.21 -17.34 -43.23
#